data_AF-A0A353CSF4-F1
#
_entry.id   AF-A0A353CSF4-F1
#
_cell.length_a   1.000
_cell.length_b   1.000
_cell.length_c   1.000
_cell.angle_alpha   90.00
_cell.angle_beta   90.00
_cell.angle_gamma   90.00
#
_symmetry.space_group_name_H-M   'P 1'
#
loop_
_entity.id
_entity.type
_entity.pdbx_description
1 polymer ?
#
loop_
_entity_poly.entity_id
_entity_poly.type
_entity_poly.pdbx_seq_one_letter_code
_entity_poly.pdbx_strand_id
1 'polypeptide(L)' 'MARHTIKLQAGVGGPDELRRFIAAGADELYGGISSVPSHVYGSGNFASPGDLLAAAAEARASGRKFFFAANEVGGRLL' A
#
# COMPACT_ATOMS: atom_id res chain seq x y z
N MET A 1 6.26 -9.26 29.28
CA MET A 1 6.81 -9.89 28.07
C MET A 1 6.16 -9.24 26.87
N ALA A 2 6.93 -8.56 26.02
CA ALA A 2 6.38 -8.01 24.78
C ALA A 2 5.99 -9.18 23.88
N ARG A 3 4.70 -9.34 23.56
CA ARG A 3 4.29 -10.25 22.50
C ARG A 3 4.87 -9.68 21.20
N HIS A 4 5.77 -10.40 20.55
CA HIS A 4 6.09 -10.15 19.15
C HIS A 4 4.85 -10.52 18.33
N THR A 5 3.91 -9.59 18.23
CA THR A 5 2.78 -9.72 17.32
C THR A 5 3.36 -9.65 15.90
N ILE A 6 3.23 -10.74 15.16
CA ILE A 6 3.58 -10.76 13.74
C ILE A 6 2.73 -9.68 13.06
N LYS A 7 3.39 -8.74 12.39
CA LYS A 7 2.70 -7.72 11.60
C LYS A 7 2.39 -8.26 10.22
N LEU A 8 1.14 -8.11 9.79
CA LEU A 8 0.71 -8.47 8.45
C LEU A 8 0.85 -7.26 7.54
N GLN A 9 1.73 -7.38 6.54
CA GLN A 9 1.94 -6.36 5.51
C GLN A 9 1.40 -6.86 4.17
N ALA A 10 0.61 -6.02 3.48
CA ALA A 10 0.02 -6.39 2.20
C ALA A 10 0.25 -5.31 1.12
N GLY A 11 0.69 -5.77 -0.06
CA GLY A 11 0.79 -4.93 -1.26
C GLY A 11 -0.55 -4.83 -1.95
N VAL A 12 -0.94 -3.62 -2.35
CA VAL A 12 -2.23 -3.34 -3.00
C VAL A 12 -2.03 -2.50 -4.25
N GLY A 13 -2.65 -2.93 -5.35
CA GLY A 13 -2.63 -2.20 -6.62
C GLY A 13 -3.90 -1.36 -6.86
N GLY A 14 -4.91 -1.49 -5.99
CA GLY A 14 -6.14 -0.73 -6.12
C GLY A 14 -7.02 -0.69 -4.88
N PRO A 15 -8.12 0.08 -4.92
CA PRO A 15 -9.01 0.30 -3.78
C PRO A 15 -9.74 -0.98 -3.33
N ASP A 16 -10.03 -1.91 -4.24
CA ASP A 16 -10.71 -3.16 -3.88
C ASP A 16 -9.79 -4.10 -3.08
N GLU A 17 -8.52 -4.21 -3.48
CA GLU A 17 -7.51 -4.97 -2.74
C GLU A 17 -7.21 -4.33 -1.38
N LEU A 18 -7.12 -3.00 -1.34
CA LEU A 18 -7.00 -2.23 -0.09
C LEU A 18 -8.10 -2.64 0.92
N ARG A 19 -9.36 -2.56 0.51
CA ARG A 19 -10.51 -2.92 1.37
C ARG A 19 -10.47 -4.38 1.79
N ARG A 20 -10.14 -5.26 0.84
CA ARG A 20 -10.02 -6.69 1.10
C ARG A 20 -8.98 -6.98 2.19
N PHE A 21 -7.79 -6.38 2.11
CA PHE A 21 -6.73 -6.61 3.10
C PHE A 21 -6.99 -5.91 4.44
N ILE A 22 -7.64 -4.74 4.44
CA ILE A 22 -8.13 -4.11 5.68
C ILE A 22 -9.11 -5.04 6.41
N ALA A 23 -10.05 -5.65 5.67
CA ALA A 23 -11.02 -6.60 6.21
C ALA A 23 -10.38 -7.91 6.67
N ALA A 24 -9.31 -8.36 5.99
CA ALA A 24 -8.54 -9.54 6.37
C ALA A 24 -7.60 -9.32 7.58
N GLY A 25 -7.51 -8.09 8.10
CA GLY A 25 -6.71 -7.77 9.29
C GLY A 25 -5.26 -7.41 9.01
N ALA A 26 -4.93 -6.90 7.81
CA ALA A 26 -3.61 -6.33 7.56
C ALA A 26 -3.34 -5.12 8.48
N ASP A 27 -2.17 -5.10 9.11
CA ASP A 27 -1.73 -4.00 9.99
C ASP A 27 -1.18 -2.82 9.17
N GLU A 28 -0.49 -3.16 8.09
CA GLU A 28 0.24 -2.22 7.24
C GLU A 28 0.00 -2.59 5.76
N LEU A 29 -0.17 -1.56 4.94
CA LEU A 29 -0.45 -1.69 3.51
C LEU A 29 0.60 -0.93 2.73
N TYR A 30 0.91 -1.38 1.51
CA TYR A 30 1.78 -0.61 0.61
C TYR A 30 1.26 -0.64 -0.83
N GLY A 31 1.41 0.47 -1.53
CA GLY A 31 0.98 0.62 -2.92
C GLY A 31 2.04 1.28 -3.77
N GLY A 32 2.09 0.94 -5.06
CA GLY A 32 2.93 1.58 -6.06
C GLY A 32 2.13 2.54 -6.94
N ILE A 33 2.82 3.33 -7.76
CA ILE A 33 2.20 4.15 -8.83
C ILE A 33 2.68 3.60 -10.17
N SER A 34 1.81 3.53 -11.18
CA SER A 34 2.10 2.91 -12.48
C SER A 34 3.28 3.53 -13.22
N SER A 35 3.57 4.82 -12.96
CA SER A 35 4.73 5.53 -13.51
C SER A 35 6.05 5.22 -12.79
N VAL A 36 6.02 4.49 -11.67
CA VAL A 36 7.18 4.19 -10.82
C VAL A 36 7.31 2.68 -10.64
N PRO A 37 8.47 2.08 -10.98
CA PRO A 37 8.67 0.65 -10.79
C PRO A 37 8.39 0.25 -9.34
N SER A 38 7.55 -0.77 -9.14
CA SER A 38 7.20 -1.29 -7.83
C SER A 38 6.54 -2.66 -7.99
N HIS A 39 6.74 -3.54 -7.01
CA HIS A 39 6.13 -4.87 -6.98
C HIS A 39 5.04 -4.88 -5.91
N VAL A 40 3.78 -5.02 -6.32
CA VAL A 40 2.62 -5.23 -5.46
C VAL A 40 1.83 -6.45 -5.91
N TYR A 41 1.01 -7.00 -5.01
CA TYR A 41 0.27 -8.24 -5.25
C TYR A 41 -0.96 -8.02 -6.15
N GLY A 42 -1.21 -8.96 -7.06
CA GLY A 42 -2.51 -9.11 -7.75
C GLY A 42 -2.76 -8.13 -8.89
N SER A 43 -3.04 -6.87 -8.56
CA SER A 43 -3.40 -5.83 -9.53
C SER A 43 -2.22 -4.90 -9.88
N GLY A 44 -2.34 -4.20 -11.01
CA GLY A 44 -1.38 -3.16 -11.41
C GLY A 44 -1.32 -2.04 -10.37
N ASN A 45 -0.31 -1.17 -10.45
CA ASN A 45 -0.16 -0.05 -9.52
C ASN A 45 -1.30 0.99 -9.63
N PHE A 46 -1.42 1.85 -8.61
CA PHE A 46 -2.31 3.01 -8.67
C PHE A 46 -1.95 3.90 -9.88
N ALA A 47 -2.93 4.55 -10.50
CA ALA A 47 -2.71 5.31 -11.73
C ALA A 47 -1.98 6.64 -11.48
N SER A 48 -2.21 7.27 -10.33
CA SER A 48 -1.67 8.58 -10.00
C SER A 48 -1.28 8.72 -8.52
N PRO A 49 -0.49 9.75 -8.17
CA PRO A 49 -0.28 10.13 -6.77
C PRO A 49 -1.58 10.44 -6.02
N GLY A 50 -2.60 10.98 -6.71
CA GLY A 50 -3.90 11.28 -6.11
C GLY A 50 -4.63 10.02 -5.64
N ASP A 51 -4.61 8.96 -6.44
CA ASP A 51 -5.22 7.67 -6.08
C ASP A 51 -4.49 7.03 -4.89
N LEU A 52 -3.16 7.14 -4.87
CA LEU A 52 -2.35 6.62 -3.77
C LEU A 52 -2.61 7.39 -2.45
N LEU A 53 -2.77 8.71 -2.52
CA LEU A 53 -3.14 9.53 -1.37
C LEU A 53 -4.55 9.20 -0.87
N ALA A 54 -5.50 8.93 -1.78
CA ALA A 54 -6.84 8.48 -1.41
C ALA A 54 -6.81 7.12 -0.69
N ALA A 55 -6.03 6.17 -1.21
CA ALA A 55 -5.79 4.88 -0.56
C ALA A 55 -5.14 5.02 0.82
N ALA A 56 -4.14 5.90 0.96
CA ALA A 56 -3.50 6.17 2.23
C ALA A 56 -4.47 6.80 3.25
N ALA A 57 -5.36 7.68 2.81
CA ALA A 57 -6.40 8.26 3.65
C ALA A 57 -7.40 7.20 4.12
N GLU A 58 -7.83 6.30 3.24
CA GLU A 58 -8.74 5.20 3.58
C GLU A 58 -8.09 4.20 4.58
N ALA A 59 -6.83 3.82 4.34
CA ALA A 59 -6.06 2.99 5.28
C ALA A 59 -5.93 3.67 6.65
N ARG A 60 -5.60 4.96 6.68
CA ARG A 60 -5.49 5.74 7.92
C ARG A 60 -6.82 5.84 8.66
N ALA A 61 -7.93 6.05 7.95
CA ALA A 61 -9.27 6.11 8.54
C ALA A 61 -9.63 4.78 9.22
N SER A 62 -9.12 3.65 8.70
CA SER A 62 -9.24 2.36 9.36
C SER A 62 -8.20 2.13 10.47
N GLY A 63 -7.27 3.05 10.76
CA GLY A 63 -6.24 2.89 11.79
C GLY A 63 -5.05 2.04 11.35
N ARG A 64 -4.84 1.86 10.04
CA ARG A 64 -3.73 1.11 9.44
C ARG A 64 -2.69 2.10 8.92
N LYS A 65 -1.45 1.64 8.77
CA LYS A 65 -0.41 2.42 8.07
C LYS A 65 -0.44 2.10 6.58
N PHE A 66 -0.12 3.11 5.78
CA PHE A 66 0.04 2.96 4.34
C PHE A 66 1.41 3.48 3.93
N PHE A 67 2.11 2.71 3.11
CA PHE A 67 3.43 3.05 2.58
C PHE A 67 3.39 3.16 1.06
N PHE A 68 4.19 4.07 0.53
CA PHE A 68 4.47 4.09 -0.91
C PHE A 68 5.62 3.13 -1.20
N ALA A 69 5.41 2.21 -2.13
CA ALA A 69 6.43 1.32 -2.64
C ALA A 69 7.00 1.90 -3.94
N ALA A 70 8.32 2.10 -3.96
CA ALA A 70 9.07 2.47 -5.14
C ALA A 70 10.36 1.65 -5.15
N ASN A 71 10.55 0.87 -6.20
CA ASN A 71 11.68 -0.02 -6.39
C ASN A 71 12.58 0.54 -7.50
N GLU A 72 13.88 0.28 -7.41
CA GLU A 72 14.84 0.53 -8.50
C GLU A 72 14.88 1.98 -9.01
N VAL A 73 14.48 2.94 -8.16
CA VAL A 73 14.44 4.34 -8.57
C VAL A 73 15.83 4.96 -8.46
N GLY A 74 16.55 4.98 -9.59
CA GLY A 74 17.84 5.66 -9.74
C GLY A 74 17.72 7.15 -10.13
N GLY A 75 16.51 7.70 -10.17
CA GLY A 75 16.20 9.05 -10.65
C GLY A 75 15.16 9.77 -9.79
N ARG A 76 14.53 10.80 -10.35
CA ARG A 76 13.48 11.57 -9.66
C ARG A 76 12.19 10.75 -9.56
N LEU A 77 11.67 10.60 -8.34
CA LEU A 77 10.47 9.82 -8.02
C LEU A 77 9.17 10.47 -8.53
N LEU A 78 9.06 11.80 -8.41
CA LEU A 78 7.94 12.65 -8.82
C LEU A 78 8.43 14.09 -9.09
#